data_AF-A0A2A4KKW0-F1
#
_entry.id   AF-A0A2A4KKW0-F1
#
_cell.length_a   1.000
_cell.length_b   1.000
_cell.length_c   1.000
_cell.angle_alpha   90.00
_cell.angle_beta   90.00
_cell.angle_gamma   90.00
#
_symmetry.space_group_name_H-M   'P 1'
#
loop_
_entity.id
_entity.type
_entity.pdbx_description
1 polymer ?
#
loop_
_entity_poly.entity_id
_entity_poly.type
_entity_poly.pdbx_seq_one_letter_code
_entity_poly.pdbx_strand_id
1 'polypeptide(L)' 'MATIHLREVPDETVTTLKVRAARSGQSLQAYLLQLLMGEAALLTPEEAAEQARGIAARGQVTADDVSDALAELREARS' A
#
# COMPACT_ATOMS: atom_id res chain seq x y z
N MET A 1 -8.90 -0.72 19.45
CA MET A 1 -7.99 -1.70 18.82
C MET A 1 -8.65 -3.05 18.86
N ALA A 2 -8.61 -3.79 17.76
CA ALA A 2 -9.12 -5.15 17.67
C ALA A 2 -7.99 -6.16 17.92
N THR A 3 -8.33 -7.32 18.49
CA THR A 3 -7.39 -8.44 18.68
C THR A 3 -7.81 -9.57 17.74
N ILE A 4 -6.84 -10.15 17.03
CA ILE A 4 -7.05 -11.26 16.11
C ILE A 4 -6.35 -12.49 16.67
N HIS A 5 -7.05 -13.63 16.70
CA HIS A 5 -6.50 -14.92 17.08
C HIS A 5 -6.48 -15.84 15.85
N LEU A 6 -5.28 -16.26 15.45
CA LEU A 6 -5.07 -17.25 14.40
C LEU A 6 -5.10 -18.64 15.04
N ARG A 7 -5.96 -19.53 14.56
CA ARG A 7 -6.08 -20.91 15.04
C ARG A 7 -5.61 -21.87 13.96
N GLU A 8 -5.14 -23.05 14.40
CA GLU A 8 -4.79 -24.17 13.51
C GLU A 8 -3.74 -23.80 12.45
N VAL A 9 -2.81 -22.91 12.79
CA VAL A 9 -1.68 -22.56 11.91
C VAL A 9 -0.71 -23.75 11.88
N PRO A 10 -0.38 -24.32 10.70
CA PRO A 10 0.56 -25.43 10.61
C PRO A 10 1.93 -25.09 11.22
N ASP A 11 2.54 -26.04 11.92
CA ASP A 11 3.80 -25.84 12.64
C ASP A 11 4.96 -25.38 11.73
N GLU A 12 5.01 -25.91 10.51
CA GLU A 12 5.96 -25.50 9.47
C GLU A 12 5.81 -24.03 9.07
N THR A 13 4.57 -23.53 9.05
CA THR A 13 4.25 -22.13 8.75
C THR A 13 4.71 -21.25 9.91
N VAL A 14 4.38 -21.62 11.15
CA VAL A 14 4.83 -20.91 12.35
C VAL A 14 6.36 -20.86 12.40
N THR A 15 7.03 -21.96 12.09
CA THR A 15 8.50 -22.05 12.08
C THR A 15 9.10 -21.09 11.06
N THR A 16 8.57 -21.09 9.83
CA THR A 16 9.01 -20.18 8.77
C THR A 16 8.85 -18.71 9.18
N LEU A 17 7.69 -18.37 9.76
CA LEU A 17 7.39 -17.01 10.20
C LEU A 17 8.28 -16.56 11.37
N LYS A 18 8.57 -17.45 12.34
CA LYS A 18 9.52 -17.16 13.43
C LYS A 18 10.92 -16.87 12.91
N VAL A 19 11.41 -17.65 11.94
CA VAL A 19 12.73 -17.40 11.32
C VAL A 19 12.76 -16.03 10.65
N ARG A 20 11.71 -15.65 9.92
CA ARG A 20 11.62 -14.34 9.27
C ARG A 20 11.54 -13.20 10.30
N ALA A 21 10.72 -13.34 11.34
CA ALA A 21 10.62 -12.36 12.41
C ALA A 21 11.97 -12.13 13.12
N ALA A 22 12.68 -13.22 13.43
CA ALA A 22 14.02 -13.15 14.04
C ALA A 22 15.04 -12.45 13.13
N ARG A 23 15.02 -12.73 11.81
CA ARG A 23 15.88 -12.03 10.84
C ARG A 23 15.60 -10.53 10.77
N SER A 24 14.35 -10.12 10.98
CA SER A 24 13.95 -8.72 11.04
C SER A 24 14.17 -8.07 12.41
N GLY A 25 14.68 -8.80 13.42
CA GLY A 25 14.85 -8.28 14.78
C GLY A 25 13.53 -8.02 15.51
N GLN A 26 12.44 -8.67 15.09
CA GLN A 26 11.09 -8.45 15.60
C GLN A 26 10.58 -9.67 16.37
N SER A 27 9.66 -9.45 17.31
CA SER A 27 8.83 -10.54 17.83
C SER A 27 7.91 -11.06 16.73
N LEU A 28 7.50 -12.33 16.82
CA LEU A 28 6.56 -12.92 15.84
C LEU A 28 5.27 -12.10 15.75
N GLN A 29 4.75 -11.60 16.87
CA GLN A 29 3.51 -10.82 16.88
C GLN A 29 3.67 -9.47 16.19
N ALA A 30 4.79 -8.76 16.41
CA ALA A 30 5.07 -7.51 15.71
C ALA A 30 5.22 -7.74 14.19
N TYR A 31 5.93 -8.80 13.81
CA TYR A 31 6.11 -9.16 12.41
C TYR A 31 4.78 -9.48 11.71
N LEU A 32 3.90 -10.25 12.35
CA LEU A 32 2.58 -10.58 11.80
C LEU A 32 1.66 -9.37 11.72
N LEU A 33 1.69 -8.49 12.72
CA LEU A 33 0.93 -7.24 12.66
C LEU A 33 1.36 -6.40 11.46
N GLN A 34 2.68 -6.26 11.24
CA GLN A 34 3.21 -5.51 10.11
C GLN A 34 2.82 -6.15 8.77
N LEU A 35 2.82 -7.49 8.68
CA LEU A 35 2.37 -8.22 7.50
C LEU A 35 0.88 -7.95 7.20
N LEU A 36 0.01 -8.03 8.22
CA LEU A 36 -1.42 -7.76 8.08
C LEU A 36 -1.70 -6.30 7.70
N MET A 37 -0.96 -5.35 8.26
CA MET A 37 -1.06 -3.94 7.89
C MET A 37 -0.62 -3.70 6.44
N GLY A 38 0.45 -4.36 6.01
CA GLY A 38 0.92 -4.30 4.63
C GLY A 38 -0.13 -4.84 3.66
N GLU A 39 -0.70 -6.01 3.97
CA GLU A 39 -1.77 -6.61 3.17
C GLU A 39 -3.01 -5.72 3.11
N ALA A 40 -3.46 -5.18 4.24
CA ALA A 40 -4.62 -4.29 4.30
C ALA A 40 -4.40 -2.94 3.61
N ALA A 41 -3.14 -2.54 3.37
CA ALA A 41 -2.81 -1.34 2.63
C ALA A 41 -2.79 -1.56 1.11
N LEU A 42 -2.76 -2.81 0.64
CA LEU A 42 -2.85 -3.14 -0.78
C LEU A 42 -4.31 -3.00 -1.23
N LEU A 43 -4.56 -2.02 -2.09
CA LEU A 43 -5.85 -1.87 -2.76
C LEU A 43 -5.97 -2.94 -3.85
N THR A 44 -7.15 -3.54 -3.95
CA THR A 44 -7.51 -4.24 -5.19
C THR A 44 -7.53 -3.26 -6.37
N PRO A 45 -7.37 -3.73 -7.62
CA PRO A 45 -7.48 -2.86 -8.79
C PRO A 45 -8.79 -2.06 -8.83
N GLU A 46 -9.89 -2.68 -8.42
CA GLU A 46 -11.21 -2.06 -8.35
C GLU A 46 -11.26 -0.95 -7.29
N GLU A 47 -10.74 -1.19 -6.09
CA GLU A 47 -10.65 -0.20 -5.01
C GLU A 47 -9.69 0.94 -5.37
N ALA A 48 -8.58 0.62 -6.03
CA ALA A 48 -7.64 1.61 -6.53
C ALA A 48 -8.29 2.52 -7.59
N ALA A 49 -9.07 1.93 -8.52
CA ALA A 49 -9.81 2.70 -9.52
C ALA A 49 -10.86 3.61 -8.88
N GLU A 50 -11.58 3.14 -7.87
CA GLU A 50 -12.55 3.95 -7.13
C GLU A 50 -11.86 5.08 -6.35
N GLN A 51 -10.75 4.80 -5.68
CA GLN A 51 -9.99 5.81 -4.98
C GLN A 51 -9.41 6.86 -5.94
N ALA A 52 -8.92 6.44 -7.11
CA ALA A 52 -8.44 7.33 -8.16
C ALA A 52 -9.57 8.24 -8.68
N ARG A 53 -10.77 7.70 -8.92
CA ARG A 53 -11.96 8.50 -9.27
C ARG A 53 -12.28 9.53 -8.18
N GLY A 54 -12.24 9.13 -6.91
CA GLY A 54 -12.48 10.03 -5.78
C GLY A 54 -11.42 11.14 -5.64
N ILE A 55 -10.16 10.86 -5.97
CA ILE A 55 -9.09 11.87 -6.01
C ILE A 55 -9.31 12.82 -7.19
N ALA A 56 -9.58 12.30 -8.38
CA ALA A 56 -9.85 13.10 -9.57
C ALA A 56 -11.05 14.04 -9.38
N ALA A 57 -12.13 13.57 -8.74
CA ALA A 57 -13.30 14.37 -8.43
C ALA A 57 -13.03 15.54 -7.46
N ARG A 58 -11.96 15.45 -6.65
CA ARG A 58 -11.52 16.53 -5.73
C ARG A 58 -10.38 17.38 -6.30
N GLY A 59 -9.75 16.94 -7.39
CA GLY A 59 -8.70 17.67 -8.07
C GLY A 59 -9.30 18.82 -8.85
N GLN A 60 -8.81 20.03 -8.61
CA GLN A 60 -9.07 21.19 -9.48
C GLN A 60 -8.18 21.20 -10.72
N VAL A 61 -7.25 20.24 -10.80
CA VAL A 61 -6.27 20.10 -11.87
C VAL A 61 -6.68 18.92 -12.74
N THR A 62 -6.88 19.20 -14.01
CA THR A 62 -7.22 18.27 -15.08
C THR A 62 -5.97 17.78 -15.81
N ALA A 63 -6.13 16.77 -16.68
CA ALA A 63 -5.05 16.31 -17.54
C ALA A 63 -4.60 17.39 -18.54
N ASP A 64 -5.51 18.30 -18.92
CA ASP A 64 -5.21 19.41 -19.82
C ASP A 64 -4.33 20.44 -19.10
N ASP A 65 -4.63 20.78 -17.84
CA ASP A 65 -3.79 21.69 -17.03
C ASP A 65 -2.34 21.19 -16.91
N VAL A 66 -2.15 19.86 -16.79
CA VAL A 66 -0.81 19.24 -16.78
C VAL A 66 -0.13 19.33 -18.15
N SER A 67 -0.90 19.11 -19.23
CA SER A 67 -0.40 19.16 -20.60
C SER A 67 0.03 20.58 -20.99
N ASP A 68 -0.76 21.57 -20.60
CA ASP A 68 -0.50 23.00 -20.82
C ASP A 68 0.76 23.45 -20.08
N ALA A 69 0.88 23.11 -18.79
CA ALA A 69 2.10 23.42 -18.03
C ALA A 69 3.36 22.78 -18.65
N LEU A 70 3.25 21.57 -19.21
CA LEU A 70 4.34 20.91 -19.91
C LEU A 70 4.66 21.55 -21.26
N ALA A 71 3.69 22.15 -21.94
CA ALA A 71 3.90 22.89 -23.18
C ALA A 71 4.64 24.20 -22.90
N GLU A 72 4.17 24.99 -21.91
CA GLU A 72 4.80 26.24 -21.48
C GLU A 72 6.28 26.02 -21.08
N LEU A 73 6.57 24.94 -20.37
CA LEU A 73 7.94 24.63 -19.92
C LEU A 73 8.88 24.23 -21.07
N ARG A 74 8.33 23.71 -22.17
CA ARG A 74 9.09 23.42 -23.40
C ARG A 74 9.35 24.70 -24.19
N GLU A 75 8.36 25.57 -24.29
CA GLU A 75 8.46 26.86 -24.98
C GLU A 75 9.44 27.80 -24.27
N ALA A 76 9.44 27.82 -22.93
CA ALA A 76 10.42 28.57 -22.15
C ALA A 76 11.88 28.07 -22.29
N ARG A 77 12.09 26.89 -22.92
CA ARG A 77 13.42 26.32 -23.18
C ARG A 77 13.91 26.55 -24.61
N SER A 78 13.05 26.96 -25.54
CA SER A 78 13.41 27.29 -26.93
C SER A 78 13.81 28.75 -27.08
#